data_AF-A0A955JXH6-F1
#
_entry.id   AF-A0A955JXH6-F1
#
_cell.length_a   1.000
_cell.length_b   1.000
_cell.length_c   1.000
_cell.angle_alpha   90.00
_cell.angle_beta   90.00
_cell.angle_gamma   90.00
#
_symmetry.space_group_name_H-M   'P 1'
#
loop_
_entity.id
_entity.type
_entity.pdbx_description
1 polymer ?
#
loop_
_entity_poly.entity_id
_entity_poly.type
_entity_poly.pdbx_seq_one_letter_code
_entity_poly.pdbx_strand_id
1 'polypeptide(L)'
;MRKNTGFTLVELLVIIAVIGVLTGIGIMGYNGWQQNLSKTTAKNDLTQAAALLTNYHNFHNGYPSRIYSDQLGNPENGQPKFIPSSEEMVTLNYHTNSNVSLVYSNLSDAQELVLFIDICKDVMTSTEPAIKQTYHNSCSIGNLAGILYLGGLLGIKTTGTYQGTIKPTQSGPNYYINQTFEIECGWWYWVWPWPCDPNDPGINTYKSKMTDVANEIKNRFIASGGTFPVKVPSISIGYSPVALPPPVSIVDSTGTAFCLEAVSSKYGNFIYHISNSDPKNIQEGGCPPDSNDW
;
A
#
# COMPACT_ATOMS: atom_id res chain seq x y z
N MET A 1 16.39 -41.34 67.24
CA MET A 1 14.94 -41.06 67.25
C MET A 1 14.71 -39.70 66.61
N ARG A 2 14.03 -39.65 65.46
CA ARG A 2 13.78 -38.40 64.72
C ARG A 2 12.53 -37.75 65.34
N LYS A 3 12.68 -36.59 65.97
CA LYS A 3 11.54 -35.79 66.47
C LYS A 3 10.75 -35.30 65.26
N ASN A 4 9.55 -35.84 65.06
CA ASN A 4 8.59 -35.24 64.14
C ASN A 4 7.99 -34.01 64.83
N THR A 5 8.46 -32.82 64.48
CA THR A 5 7.82 -31.56 64.85
C THR A 5 6.58 -31.40 63.97
N GLY A 6 5.40 -31.64 64.55
CA GLY A 6 4.12 -31.41 63.88
C GLY A 6 3.82 -29.90 63.83
N PHE A 7 3.42 -29.42 62.65
CA PHE A 7 2.96 -28.04 62.46
C PHE A 7 1.66 -27.82 63.24
N THR A 8 1.57 -26.73 64.01
CA THR A 8 0.32 -26.43 64.72
C THR A 8 -0.69 -25.77 63.78
N LEU A 9 -1.99 -26.03 63.98
CA LEU A 9 -3.05 -25.45 63.15
C LEU A 9 -3.02 -23.91 63.19
N VAL A 10 -2.69 -23.34 64.36
CA VAL A 10 -2.56 -21.89 64.57
C VAL A 10 -1.42 -21.30 63.73
N GLU A 11 -0.29 -21.99 63.66
CA GLU A 11 0.88 -21.55 62.89
C GLU A 11 0.60 -21.52 61.39
N LEU A 12 -0.11 -22.53 60.88
CA LEU A 12 -0.58 -22.53 59.50
C LEU A 12 -1.58 -21.39 59.21
N LEU A 13 -2.48 -21.12 60.16
CA LEU A 13 -3.51 -20.08 60.03
C LEU A 13 -2.92 -18.68 59.97
N VAL A 14 -1.91 -18.38 60.79
CA VAL A 14 -1.24 -17.07 60.75
C VAL A 14 -0.50 -16.87 59.42
N ILE A 15 0.13 -17.92 58.87
CA ILE A 15 0.85 -17.83 57.59
C ILE A 15 -0.10 -17.47 56.44
N ILE A 16 -1.24 -18.14 56.33
CA ILE A 16 -2.21 -17.83 55.26
C ILE A 16 -2.80 -16.42 55.43
N ALA A 17 -3.01 -15.96 56.66
CA ALA A 17 -3.47 -14.62 56.94
C ALA A 17 -2.45 -13.55 56.49
N VAL A 18 -1.17 -13.76 56.81
CA VAL A 18 -0.08 -12.87 56.38
C VAL A 18 0.08 -12.86 54.86
N ILE A 19 0.06 -14.03 54.20
CA ILE A 19 0.12 -14.13 52.73
C ILE A 19 -1.08 -13.44 52.09
N GLY A 20 -2.28 -13.56 52.67
CA GLY A 20 -3.48 -12.88 52.18
C GLY A 20 -3.37 -11.35 52.21
N VAL A 21 -2.82 -10.80 53.29
CA VAL A 21 -2.59 -9.34 53.40
C VAL A 21 -1.51 -8.89 52.40
N LEU A 22 -0.39 -9.62 52.31
CA LEU A 22 0.71 -9.26 51.40
C LEU A 22 0.29 -9.32 49.92
N THR A 23 -0.46 -10.35 49.52
CA THR A 23 -0.95 -10.50 48.15
C THR A 23 -1.97 -9.41 47.79
N GLY A 24 -2.85 -9.04 48.72
CA GLY A 24 -3.83 -7.96 48.52
C GLY A 24 -3.19 -6.61 48.20
N ILE A 25 -2.13 -6.23 48.92
CA ILE A 25 -1.39 -4.98 48.67
C ILE A 25 -0.55 -5.09 47.38
N GLY A 26 0.04 -6.27 47.13
CA GLY A 26 0.88 -6.51 45.95
C GLY A 26 0.20 -6.29 44.61
N ILE A 27 -1.07 -6.70 44.47
CA ILE A 27 -1.81 -6.59 43.20
C ILE A 27 -2.04 -5.12 42.79
N MET A 28 -2.38 -4.26 43.75
CA MET A 28 -2.65 -2.84 43.47
C MET A 28 -1.39 -2.09 42.99
N GLY A 29 -0.23 -2.38 43.59
CA GLY A 29 1.04 -1.78 43.19
C GLY A 29 1.56 -2.29 41.84
N TYR A 30 1.26 -3.55 41.50
CA TYR A 30 1.75 -4.19 40.27
C TYR A 30 1.23 -3.52 38.98
N ASN A 31 -0.05 -3.11 38.96
CA ASN A 31 -0.62 -2.46 37.78
C ASN A 31 0.03 -1.10 37.48
N GLY A 32 0.31 -0.29 38.50
CA GLY A 32 1.02 0.98 38.33
C GLY A 32 2.47 0.80 37.88
N TRP A 33 3.14 -0.26 38.39
CA TRP A 33 4.49 -0.62 37.95
C TRP A 33 4.54 -1.00 36.47
N GLN A 34 3.62 -1.85 36.01
CA GLN A 34 3.52 -2.25 34.59
C GLN A 34 3.26 -1.07 33.65
N GLN A 35 2.42 -0.12 34.07
CA GLN A 35 2.18 1.12 33.30
C GLN A 35 3.45 1.98 33.19
N ASN A 36 4.17 2.18 34.29
CA ASN A 36 5.41 2.96 34.30
C ASN A 36 6.52 2.30 33.49
N LEU A 37 6.62 0.97 33.55
CA LEU A 37 7.52 0.19 32.71
C LEU A 37 7.18 0.38 31.23
N SER A 38 5.91 0.21 30.85
CA SER A 38 5.47 0.36 29.46
C SER A 38 5.79 1.76 28.91
N LYS A 39 5.57 2.82 29.70
CA LYS A 39 5.97 4.19 29.32
C LYS A 39 7.49 4.35 29.16
N THR A 40 8.27 3.75 30.06
CA THR A 40 9.74 3.83 30.01
C THR A 40 10.29 3.07 28.79
N THR A 41 9.76 1.87 28.56
CA THR A 41 10.05 1.05 27.38
C THR A 41 9.72 1.80 26.10
N ALA A 42 8.53 2.41 26.00
CA ALA A 42 8.13 3.18 24.83
C ALA A 42 9.11 4.32 24.53
N LYS A 43 9.53 5.06 25.55
CA LYS A 43 10.47 6.17 25.38
C LYS A 43 11.86 5.70 24.94
N ASN A 44 12.34 4.60 25.52
CA ASN A 44 13.61 3.99 25.15
C ASN A 44 13.59 3.41 23.74
N ASP A 45 12.48 2.81 23.33
CA ASP A 45 12.33 2.23 21.99
C ASP A 45 12.24 3.34 20.93
N LEU A 46 11.49 4.42 21.18
CA LEU A 46 11.41 5.59 20.30
C LEU A 46 12.79 6.22 20.08
N THR A 47 13.55 6.43 21.14
CA THR A 47 14.89 7.05 21.06
C THR A 47 15.89 6.17 20.32
N GLN A 48 15.87 4.86 20.55
CA GLN A 48 16.71 3.92 19.81
C GLN A 48 16.34 3.86 18.33
N ALA A 49 15.04 3.78 18.00
CA ALA A 49 14.56 3.76 16.63
C ALA A 49 14.90 5.08 15.90
N ALA A 50 14.68 6.23 16.53
CA ALA A 50 15.06 7.53 15.97
C ALA A 50 16.57 7.67 15.73
N ALA A 51 17.40 7.15 16.64
CA ALA A 51 18.85 7.13 16.44
C ALA A 51 19.26 6.27 15.24
N LEU A 52 18.63 5.11 15.04
CA LEU A 52 18.86 4.27 13.86
C LEU A 52 18.46 4.97 12.56
N LEU A 53 17.31 5.65 12.54
CA LEU A 53 16.85 6.44 11.41
C LEU A 53 17.81 7.58 11.06
N THR A 54 18.29 8.28 12.09
CA THR A 54 19.28 9.36 11.94
C THR A 54 20.59 8.82 11.37
N ASN A 55 21.05 7.66 11.86
CA ASN A 55 22.23 6.99 11.30
C ASN A 55 22.03 6.62 9.84
N TYR A 56 20.88 6.04 9.49
CA TYR A 56 20.56 5.71 8.10
C TYR A 56 20.60 6.96 7.20
N HIS A 57 19.98 8.06 7.65
CA HIS A 57 19.98 9.34 6.97
C HIS A 57 21.40 9.88 6.70
N ASN A 58 22.32 9.74 7.67
CA ASN A 58 23.71 10.16 7.52
C ASN A 58 24.46 9.41 6.41
N PHE A 59 24.08 8.17 6.11
CA PHE A 59 24.74 7.34 5.09
C PHE A 59 24.00 7.32 3.74
N HIS A 60 22.69 7.59 3.72
CA HIS A 60 21.84 7.44 2.53
C HIS A 60 21.15 8.74 2.09
N ASN A 61 21.52 9.89 2.67
CA ASN A 61 20.99 11.23 2.34
C ASN A 61 19.44 11.31 2.40
N GLY A 62 18.83 10.54 3.31
CA GLY A 62 17.39 10.55 3.53
C GLY A 62 16.94 9.38 4.40
N TYR A 63 15.69 9.41 4.84
CA TYR A 63 15.09 8.39 5.68
C TYR A 63 14.65 7.18 4.87
N PRO A 64 14.69 5.97 5.46
CA PRO A 64 14.23 4.77 4.78
C PRO A 64 12.73 4.83 4.57
N SER A 65 12.22 4.09 3.59
CA SER A 65 10.79 4.08 3.35
C SER A 65 9.99 3.15 4.26
N ARG A 66 10.70 2.24 4.92
CA ARG A 66 10.14 1.33 5.90
C ARG A 66 11.21 0.96 6.93
N ILE A 67 10.75 0.63 8.13
CA ILE A 67 11.56 -0.03 9.16
C ILE A 67 11.01 -1.45 9.33
N TYR A 68 11.89 -2.44 9.33
CA TYR A 68 11.51 -3.82 9.62
C TYR A 68 11.54 -4.08 11.12
N SER A 69 10.46 -4.66 11.64
CA SER A 69 10.34 -5.07 13.04
C SER A 69 10.66 -6.55 13.28
N ASP A 70 10.86 -7.34 12.23
CA ASP A 70 11.09 -8.79 12.31
C ASP A 70 12.54 -9.18 11.99
N GLN A 71 12.86 -10.45 12.26
CA GLN A 71 14.17 -11.03 11.93
C GLN A 71 14.35 -11.30 10.42
N LEU A 72 13.30 -11.14 9.61
CA LEU A 72 13.25 -11.49 8.18
C LEU A 72 13.48 -10.30 7.24
N GLY A 73 13.65 -9.08 7.77
CA GLY A 73 13.90 -7.89 6.96
C GLY A 73 14.98 -8.12 5.90
N ASN A 74 14.67 -7.83 4.63
CA ASN A 74 15.56 -8.11 3.51
C ASN A 74 16.77 -7.13 3.53
N PRO A 75 18.00 -7.59 3.82
CA PRO A 75 19.17 -6.72 3.86
C PRO A 75 19.59 -6.22 2.46
N GLU A 76 19.02 -6.76 1.39
CA GLU A 76 19.42 -6.47 0.00
C GLU A 76 19.20 -5.00 -0.43
N ASN A 77 18.39 -4.22 0.31
CA ASN A 77 18.17 -2.79 0.05
C ASN A 77 18.74 -1.85 1.15
N GLY A 78 19.52 -2.39 2.11
CA GLY A 78 20.17 -1.59 3.16
C GLY A 78 19.26 -0.97 4.22
N GLN A 79 17.96 -1.30 4.26
CA GLN A 79 16.99 -0.69 5.18
C GLN A 79 17.29 -1.00 6.67
N PRO A 80 17.02 -0.07 7.60
CA PRO A 80 17.27 -0.30 9.00
C PRO A 80 16.23 -1.24 9.62
N LYS A 81 16.72 -2.08 10.52
CA LYS A 81 15.94 -3.04 11.30
C LYS A 81 15.91 -2.58 12.75
N PHE A 82 14.73 -2.59 13.35
CA PHE A 82 14.54 -2.27 14.77
C PHE A 82 13.63 -3.29 15.43
N ILE A 83 14.13 -3.97 16.46
CA ILE A 83 13.35 -4.94 17.24
C ILE A 83 12.94 -4.23 18.54
N PRO A 84 11.63 -4.08 18.83
CA PRO A 84 11.18 -3.48 20.09
C PRO A 84 11.71 -4.27 21.28
N SER A 85 12.02 -3.58 22.38
CA SER A 85 12.50 -4.26 23.59
C SER A 85 11.40 -5.09 24.27
N SER A 86 10.12 -4.79 23.97
CA SER A 86 8.98 -5.62 24.36
C SER A 86 7.78 -5.40 23.43
N GLU A 87 7.59 -6.32 22.48
CA GLU A 87 6.44 -6.31 21.55
C GLU A 87 5.09 -6.46 22.28
N GLU A 88 5.09 -7.07 23.46
CA GLU A 88 3.87 -7.29 24.26
C GLU A 88 3.43 -6.03 25.03
N MET A 89 4.32 -5.05 25.18
CA MET A 89 4.08 -3.83 25.97
C MET A 89 3.91 -2.60 25.10
N VAL A 90 4.59 -2.50 23.96
CA VAL A 90 4.61 -1.31 23.10
C VAL A 90 4.65 -1.71 21.62
N THR A 91 3.82 -1.05 20.82
CA THR A 91 3.86 -1.13 19.35
C THR A 91 4.42 0.17 18.79
N LEU A 92 5.35 0.07 17.83
CA LEU A 92 5.87 1.23 17.10
C LEU A 92 5.26 1.32 15.71
N ASN A 93 4.75 2.52 15.36
CA ASN A 93 4.33 2.85 14.01
C ASN A 93 5.33 3.83 13.39
N TYR A 94 5.72 3.58 12.15
CA TYR A 94 6.65 4.41 11.40
C TYR A 94 5.93 5.13 10.26
N HIS A 95 6.05 6.45 10.24
CA HIS A 95 5.53 7.33 9.20
C HIS A 95 6.70 8.04 8.52
N THR A 96 6.66 8.12 7.20
CA THR A 96 7.68 8.77 6.37
C THR A 96 7.07 9.27 5.09
N ASN A 97 7.64 10.34 4.53
CA ASN A 97 7.17 10.95 3.31
C ASN A 97 7.84 10.36 2.05
N SER A 98 8.54 9.23 2.19
CA SER A 98 9.06 8.48 1.05
C SER A 98 7.93 7.84 0.25
N ASN A 99 8.05 7.82 -1.07
CA ASN A 99 7.16 7.06 -1.92
C ASN A 99 7.61 5.59 -1.96
N VAL A 100 6.79 4.70 -1.40
CA VAL A 100 6.91 3.25 -1.59
C VAL A 100 6.03 2.85 -2.76
N SER A 101 6.64 2.57 -3.91
CA SER A 101 5.93 2.04 -5.06
C SER A 101 6.03 0.52 -5.04
N LEU A 102 4.87 -0.16 -5.07
CA LEU A 102 4.83 -1.59 -5.30
C LEU A 102 4.97 -1.82 -6.81
N VAL A 103 6.08 -2.44 -7.19
CA VAL A 103 6.46 -2.60 -8.58
C VAL A 103 6.65 -4.06 -8.91
N TYR A 104 6.05 -4.48 -10.01
CA TYR A 104 6.24 -5.81 -10.55
C TYR A 104 7.52 -5.84 -11.38
N SER A 105 8.36 -6.85 -11.20
CA SER A 105 9.58 -7.06 -11.97
C SER A 105 9.56 -8.44 -12.63
N ASN A 106 10.31 -8.59 -13.73
CA ASN A 106 10.43 -9.84 -14.49
C ASN A 106 9.07 -10.43 -14.93
N LEU A 107 8.15 -9.57 -15.37
CA LEU A 107 6.86 -9.99 -15.92
C LEU A 107 7.03 -10.64 -17.29
N SER A 108 6.30 -11.73 -17.54
CA SER A 108 6.11 -12.25 -18.89
C SER A 108 5.14 -11.38 -19.70
N ASP A 109 5.18 -11.44 -21.03
CA ASP A 109 4.25 -10.71 -21.92
C ASP A 109 2.78 -10.88 -21.52
N ALA A 110 2.39 -12.07 -21.06
CA ALA A 110 1.03 -12.36 -20.61
C ALA A 110 0.69 -11.67 -19.27
N GLN A 111 1.65 -11.58 -18.34
CA GLN A 111 1.48 -10.94 -17.04
C GLN A 111 1.55 -9.41 -17.15
N GLU A 112 2.38 -8.86 -18.05
CA GLU A 112 2.37 -7.44 -18.39
C GLU A 112 0.99 -7.02 -18.91
N LEU A 113 0.36 -7.87 -19.74
CA LEU A 113 -1.01 -7.63 -20.18
C LEU A 113 -2.03 -7.66 -19.03
N VAL A 114 -1.93 -8.61 -18.09
CA VAL A 114 -2.80 -8.63 -16.89
C VAL A 114 -2.66 -7.34 -16.09
N LEU A 115 -1.42 -6.95 -15.79
CA LEU A 115 -1.12 -5.74 -15.03
C LEU A 115 -1.70 -4.50 -15.71
N PHE A 116 -1.54 -4.39 -17.02
CA PHE A 116 -2.10 -3.29 -17.81
C PHE A 116 -3.64 -3.24 -17.74
N ILE A 117 -4.32 -4.40 -17.81
CA ILE A 117 -5.78 -4.50 -17.67
C ILE A 117 -6.24 -4.08 -16.28
N ASP A 118 -5.56 -4.54 -15.23
CA ASP A 118 -5.95 -4.24 -13.85
C ASP A 118 -5.76 -2.76 -13.50
N ILE A 119 -4.69 -2.14 -13.98
CA ILE A 119 -4.48 -0.69 -13.88
C ILE A 119 -5.52 0.09 -14.69
N CYS A 120 -5.86 -0.37 -15.89
CA CYS A 120 -6.94 0.22 -16.68
C CYS A 120 -8.25 0.22 -15.87
N LYS A 121 -8.62 -0.92 -15.28
CA LYS A 121 -9.83 -1.01 -14.44
C LYS A 121 -9.75 -0.06 -13.24
N ASP A 122 -8.60 -0.01 -12.56
CA ASP A 122 -8.39 0.86 -11.40
C ASP A 122 -8.55 2.35 -11.75
N VAL A 123 -7.86 2.84 -12.79
CA VAL A 123 -7.98 4.24 -13.27
C VAL A 123 -9.43 4.58 -13.63
N MET A 124 -10.12 3.63 -14.26
CA MET A 124 -11.54 3.78 -14.62
C MET A 124 -12.47 3.77 -13.39
N THR A 125 -12.02 3.33 -12.22
CA THR A 125 -12.79 3.36 -10.95
C THR A 125 -12.38 4.48 -9.99
N SER A 126 -11.13 4.94 -10.05
CA SER A 126 -10.52 5.87 -9.07
C SER A 126 -10.61 7.35 -9.44
N THR A 127 -11.01 7.70 -10.65
CA THR A 127 -11.21 9.10 -11.09
C THR A 127 -12.39 9.76 -10.35
N GLU A 128 -12.17 10.99 -9.87
CA GLU A 128 -13.07 11.78 -8.99
C GLU A 128 -14.56 11.82 -9.42
N PRO A 129 -15.49 12.07 -8.46
CA PRO A 129 -16.93 12.14 -8.73
C PRO A 129 -17.38 13.19 -9.77
N ALA A 130 -16.55 14.18 -10.11
CA ALA A 130 -16.83 15.12 -11.19
C ALA A 130 -16.69 14.48 -12.59
N ILE A 131 -15.87 13.43 -12.75
CA ILE A 131 -15.67 12.69 -14.01
C ILE A 131 -16.63 11.48 -14.08
N LYS A 132 -17.01 10.93 -12.90
CA LYS A 132 -17.96 9.81 -12.75
C LYS A 132 -19.29 9.96 -13.49
N GLN A 133 -19.76 11.20 -13.72
CA GLN A 133 -21.06 11.46 -14.34
C GLN A 133 -21.03 11.52 -15.87
N THR A 134 -19.85 11.57 -16.50
CA THR A 134 -19.78 11.72 -17.97
C THR A 134 -19.03 10.58 -18.67
N TYR A 135 -18.08 9.89 -18.02
CA TYR A 135 -17.11 9.05 -18.75
C TYR A 135 -16.68 7.75 -18.07
N HIS A 136 -17.58 6.83 -17.70
CA HIS A 136 -17.13 5.50 -17.24
C HIS A 136 -18.08 4.41 -17.67
N ASN A 137 -17.55 3.24 -18.06
CA ASN A 137 -17.73 1.95 -17.38
C ASN A 137 -17.40 0.71 -18.25
N SER A 138 -16.10 0.46 -18.50
CA SER A 138 -15.45 -0.88 -18.52
C SER A 138 -14.14 -0.83 -19.32
N CYS A 139 -13.08 -1.45 -18.78
CA CYS A 139 -11.94 -1.88 -19.59
C CYS A 139 -12.17 -3.33 -20.00
N SER A 140 -12.34 -3.58 -21.29
CA SER A 140 -12.49 -4.93 -21.83
C SER A 140 -11.52 -5.14 -22.98
N ILE A 141 -10.80 -6.26 -22.96
CA ILE A 141 -10.12 -6.75 -24.16
C ILE A 141 -11.18 -7.54 -24.94
N GLY A 142 -11.70 -6.92 -25.98
CA GLY A 142 -12.61 -7.56 -26.92
C GLY A 142 -11.83 -8.08 -28.13
N ASN A 143 -12.20 -9.26 -28.62
CA ASN A 143 -12.01 -9.58 -30.02
C ASN A 143 -13.27 -9.06 -30.72
N LEU A 144 -13.25 -7.83 -31.22
CA LEU A 144 -14.41 -7.28 -31.94
C LEU A 144 -14.55 -8.05 -33.25
N ALA A 145 -15.64 -8.82 -33.35
CA ALA A 145 -16.04 -9.46 -34.59
C ALA A 145 -16.23 -8.38 -35.68
N GLY A 146 -15.35 -8.41 -36.69
CA GLY A 146 -15.29 -7.50 -37.83
C GLY A 146 -14.30 -6.36 -37.56
N ILE A 147 -13.07 -6.36 -38.05
CA ILE A 147 -12.58 -6.75 -39.38
C ILE A 147 -11.18 -7.35 -39.18
N LEU A 148 -10.92 -8.50 -39.84
CA LEU A 148 -9.63 -9.12 -40.15
C LEU A 148 -8.40 -8.47 -39.49
N TYR A 149 -7.76 -9.13 -38.51
CA TYR A 149 -6.34 -9.11 -38.10
C TYR A 149 -6.25 -9.38 -36.58
N LEU A 150 -5.49 -10.42 -36.22
CA LEU A 150 -5.40 -11.08 -34.92
C LEU A 150 -4.67 -10.26 -33.83
N GLY A 151 -5.23 -9.13 -33.40
CA GLY A 151 -4.74 -8.37 -32.24
C GLY A 151 -5.91 -7.93 -31.36
N GLY A 152 -5.91 -8.29 -30.07
CA GLY A 152 -6.97 -7.88 -29.14
C GLY A 152 -7.06 -6.36 -29.01
N LEU A 153 -8.28 -5.81 -29.06
CA LEU A 153 -8.54 -4.37 -28.90
C LEU A 153 -8.89 -4.08 -27.44
N LEU A 154 -8.25 -3.06 -26.83
CA LEU A 154 -8.69 -2.54 -25.53
C LEU A 154 -9.79 -1.50 -25.78
N GLY A 155 -11.03 -1.87 -25.45
CA GLY A 155 -12.16 -0.96 -25.46
C GLY A 155 -12.28 -0.25 -24.11
N ILE A 156 -12.36 1.09 -24.15
CA ILE A 156 -12.72 1.95 -23.02
C ILE A 156 -14.14 2.47 -23.29
N LYS A 157 -15.10 1.93 -22.54
CA LYS A 157 -16.52 2.30 -22.67
C LYS A 157 -16.88 3.41 -21.69
N THR A 158 -17.76 4.32 -22.09
CA THR A 158 -18.45 5.29 -21.23
C THR A 158 -19.95 5.01 -21.18
N THR A 159 -20.65 5.58 -20.20
CA THR A 159 -22.12 5.51 -20.04
C THR A 159 -22.85 6.08 -21.27
N GLY A 160 -23.00 5.25 -22.30
CA GLY A 160 -23.99 5.38 -23.36
C GLY A 160 -23.58 6.13 -24.63
N THR A 161 -22.58 7.02 -24.61
CA THR A 161 -22.45 8.04 -25.68
C THR A 161 -21.17 7.93 -26.53
N TYR A 162 -20.08 7.36 -26.04
CA TYR A 162 -18.85 7.30 -26.84
C TYR A 162 -18.01 6.08 -26.46
N GLN A 163 -17.52 5.36 -27.47
CA GLN A 163 -16.59 4.25 -27.30
C GLN A 163 -15.21 4.66 -27.82
N GLY A 164 -14.22 4.64 -26.92
CA GLY A 164 -12.83 4.83 -27.27
C GLY A 164 -12.12 3.50 -27.39
N THR A 165 -11.34 3.31 -28.44
CA THR A 165 -10.56 2.09 -28.64
C THR A 165 -9.08 2.45 -28.69
N ILE A 166 -8.25 1.75 -27.90
CA ILE A 166 -6.80 1.78 -28.08
C ILE A 166 -6.45 0.72 -29.11
N LYS A 167 -5.94 1.15 -30.26
CA LYS A 167 -5.63 0.24 -31.36
C LYS A 167 -4.27 -0.41 -31.17
N PRO A 168 -4.17 -1.75 -31.15
CA PRO A 168 -2.88 -2.40 -31.27
C PRO A 168 -2.34 -2.15 -32.67
N THR A 169 -1.08 -1.75 -32.78
CA THR A 169 -0.37 -1.68 -34.06
C THR A 169 0.43 -2.96 -34.25
N GLN A 170 0.37 -3.53 -35.45
CA GLN A 170 1.22 -4.66 -35.81
C GLN A 170 2.63 -4.14 -36.12
N SER A 171 3.63 -4.62 -35.40
CA SER A 171 5.03 -4.34 -35.68
C SER A 171 5.79 -5.67 -35.74
N GLY A 172 5.92 -6.22 -36.95
CA GLY A 172 6.48 -7.56 -37.15
C GLY A 172 5.51 -8.69 -36.76
N PRO A 173 5.99 -9.84 -36.24
CA PRO A 173 5.14 -10.99 -35.89
C PRO A 173 4.26 -10.75 -34.65
N ASN A 174 4.46 -9.64 -33.93
CA ASN A 174 3.81 -9.34 -32.66
C ASN A 174 2.91 -8.10 -32.76
N TYR A 175 1.83 -8.09 -31.97
CA TYR A 175 0.92 -6.96 -31.83
C TYR A 175 1.27 -6.17 -30.58
N TYR A 176 1.22 -4.83 -30.66
CA TYR A 176 1.60 -3.94 -29.56
C TYR A 176 0.54 -2.87 -29.31
N ILE A 177 0.20 -2.63 -28.05
CA ILE A 177 -0.64 -1.50 -27.64
C ILE A 177 0.25 -0.25 -27.60
N ASN A 178 0.02 0.73 -28.48
CA ASN A 178 0.86 1.92 -28.64
C ASN A 178 0.18 3.24 -28.24
N GLN A 179 -0.89 3.20 -27.44
CA GLN A 179 -1.70 4.35 -26.97
C GLN A 179 -2.44 5.14 -28.04
N THR A 180 -2.39 4.72 -29.31
CA THR A 180 -3.14 5.42 -30.36
C THR A 180 -4.63 5.32 -30.04
N PHE A 181 -5.23 6.47 -29.72
CA PHE A 181 -6.61 6.58 -29.31
C PHE A 181 -7.50 6.96 -30.50
N GLU A 182 -8.45 6.09 -30.81
CA GLU A 182 -9.47 6.35 -31.81
C GLU A 182 -10.86 6.26 -31.17
N ILE A 183 -11.72 7.21 -31.50
CA ILE A 183 -13.13 7.17 -31.13
C ILE A 183 -13.85 6.40 -32.23
N GLU A 184 -14.45 5.26 -31.89
CA GLU A 184 -15.25 4.48 -32.84
C GLU A 184 -16.74 4.69 -32.54
N CYS A 185 -17.43 5.42 -33.42
CA CYS A 185 -18.88 5.50 -33.41
C CYS A 185 -19.45 4.20 -34.01
N GLY A 186 -19.98 3.32 -33.16
CA GLY A 186 -20.50 2.03 -33.61
C GLY A 186 -21.79 2.18 -34.43
N TRP A 187 -21.78 1.71 -35.68
CA TRP A 187 -22.98 1.47 -36.48
C TRP A 187 -23.58 0.10 -36.14
N TRP A 188 -23.95 -0.12 -34.88
CA TRP A 188 -24.66 -1.33 -34.51
C TRP A 188 -26.14 -1.12 -34.83
N TYR A 189 -26.56 -1.64 -35.99
CA TYR A 189 -27.97 -1.81 -36.29
C TYR A 189 -28.62 -2.52 -35.08
N TRP A 190 -29.66 -1.92 -34.50
CA TRP A 190 -30.56 -2.43 -33.44
C TRP A 190 -30.36 -2.00 -31.98
N VAL A 191 -29.49 -1.03 -31.64
CA VAL A 191 -29.51 -0.44 -30.28
C VAL A 191 -29.66 1.08 -30.34
N TRP A 192 -30.90 1.53 -30.18
CA TRP A 192 -31.24 2.91 -29.80
C TRP A 192 -30.82 3.18 -28.34
N PRO A 193 -30.40 4.40 -27.96
CA PRO A 193 -30.14 5.58 -28.76
C PRO A 193 -28.65 5.73 -29.11
N TRP A 194 -28.40 6.36 -30.26
CA TRP A 194 -27.08 6.61 -30.86
C TRP A 194 -26.02 7.13 -29.88
N PRO A 195 -24.77 6.63 -29.92
CA PRO A 195 -23.77 7.15 -29.03
C PRO A 195 -23.22 8.50 -29.52
N CYS A 196 -22.76 8.68 -30.76
CA CYS A 196 -22.02 9.90 -31.12
C CYS A 196 -22.36 10.51 -32.49
N ASP A 197 -22.61 11.82 -32.51
CA ASP A 197 -22.67 12.63 -33.73
C ASP A 197 -21.23 13.05 -34.11
N PRO A 198 -20.70 12.64 -35.27
CA PRO A 198 -19.38 13.06 -35.74
C PRO A 198 -19.27 14.59 -35.95
N ASN A 199 -20.39 15.31 -36.00
CA ASN A 199 -20.45 16.76 -36.09
C ASN A 199 -20.68 17.45 -34.73
N ASP A 200 -20.68 16.71 -33.63
CA ASP A 200 -20.78 17.28 -32.27
C ASP A 200 -19.58 18.23 -32.04
N PRO A 201 -19.82 19.53 -31.77
CA PRO A 201 -18.73 20.47 -31.47
C PRO A 201 -17.90 20.05 -30.24
N GLY A 202 -18.44 19.19 -29.36
CA GLY A 202 -17.74 18.61 -28.20
C GLY A 202 -16.85 17.41 -28.49
N ILE A 203 -16.84 16.85 -29.72
CA ILE A 203 -16.10 15.61 -30.04
C ILE A 203 -14.59 15.74 -29.85
N ASN A 204 -14.03 16.92 -30.15
CA ASN A 204 -12.60 17.19 -29.97
C ASN A 204 -12.22 17.28 -28.50
N THR A 205 -13.08 17.89 -27.68
CA THR A 205 -12.92 17.93 -26.21
C THR A 205 -12.99 16.52 -25.63
N TYR A 206 -13.90 15.68 -26.13
CA TYR A 206 -14.00 14.28 -25.73
C TYR A 206 -12.73 13.50 -26.09
N LYS A 207 -12.22 13.66 -27.31
CA LYS A 207 -10.97 13.04 -27.77
C LYS A 207 -9.78 13.42 -26.89
N SER A 208 -9.68 14.70 -26.51
CA SER A 208 -8.65 15.19 -25.59
C SER A 208 -8.75 14.49 -24.23
N LYS A 209 -9.92 14.47 -23.62
CA LYS A 209 -10.13 13.84 -22.30
C LYS A 209 -9.81 12.36 -22.28
N MET A 210 -10.16 11.64 -23.34
CA MET A 210 -9.81 10.23 -23.46
C MET A 210 -8.31 10.01 -23.70
N THR A 211 -7.65 10.95 -24.37
CA THR A 211 -6.19 10.95 -24.49
C THR A 211 -5.54 11.15 -23.12
N ASP A 212 -6.08 12.03 -22.28
CA ASP A 212 -5.61 12.23 -20.91
C ASP A 212 -5.77 10.96 -20.06
N VAL A 213 -6.91 10.27 -20.16
CA VAL A 213 -7.13 8.97 -19.50
C VAL A 213 -6.16 7.91 -19.99
N ALA A 214 -5.90 7.83 -21.30
CA ALA A 214 -4.93 6.88 -21.85
C ALA A 214 -3.50 7.17 -21.36
N ASN A 215 -3.13 8.45 -21.22
CA ASN A 215 -1.86 8.87 -20.65
C ASN A 215 -1.77 8.53 -19.15
N GLU A 216 -2.85 8.69 -18.39
CA GLU A 216 -2.89 8.27 -16.98
C GLU A 216 -2.70 6.76 -16.82
N ILE A 217 -3.39 5.95 -17.64
CA ILE A 217 -3.22 4.49 -17.66
C ILE A 217 -1.77 4.11 -17.98
N LYS A 218 -1.16 4.76 -18.98
CA LYS A 218 0.26 4.58 -19.30
C LYS A 218 1.13 4.87 -18.10
N ASN A 219 0.96 6.05 -17.51
CA ASN A 219 1.85 6.56 -16.49
C ASN A 219 1.79 5.65 -15.26
N ARG A 220 0.59 5.22 -14.84
CA ARG A 220 0.44 4.24 -13.76
C ARG A 220 1.02 2.88 -14.12
N PHE A 221 0.85 2.42 -15.36
CA PHE A 221 1.42 1.14 -15.80
C PHE A 221 2.95 1.11 -15.76
N ILE A 222 3.59 2.16 -16.28
CA ILE A 222 5.05 2.31 -16.21
C ILE A 222 5.50 2.44 -14.75
N ALA A 223 4.77 3.21 -13.93
CA ALA A 223 5.07 3.36 -12.50
C ALA A 223 4.93 2.03 -11.73
N SER A 224 4.03 1.13 -12.14
CA SER A 224 3.89 -0.21 -11.54
C SER A 224 4.90 -1.24 -12.07
N GLY A 225 5.84 -0.84 -12.93
CA GLY A 225 6.90 -1.72 -13.46
C GLY A 225 6.59 -2.38 -14.80
N GLY A 226 5.52 -1.97 -15.46
CA GLY A 226 5.18 -2.47 -16.78
C GLY A 226 6.03 -1.85 -17.89
N THR A 227 6.40 -2.65 -18.89
CA THR A 227 7.12 -2.15 -20.07
C THR A 227 6.13 -1.69 -21.15
N PHE A 228 6.22 -0.43 -21.56
CA PHE A 228 5.41 0.11 -22.65
C PHE A 228 6.25 0.24 -23.94
N PRO A 229 5.77 -0.16 -25.13
CA PRO A 229 4.43 -0.65 -25.47
C PRO A 229 4.15 -2.11 -25.07
N VAL A 230 2.92 -2.38 -24.64
CA VAL A 230 2.51 -3.71 -24.15
C VAL A 230 2.36 -4.69 -25.31
N LYS A 231 3.04 -5.83 -25.22
CA LYS A 231 2.93 -6.91 -26.21
C LYS A 231 1.66 -7.71 -25.97
N VAL A 232 0.83 -7.84 -27.01
CA VAL A 232 -0.38 -8.66 -26.96
C VAL A 232 -0.04 -10.05 -27.51
N PRO A 233 -0.02 -11.11 -26.68
CA PRO A 233 0.15 -12.47 -27.17
C PRO A 233 -1.00 -12.85 -28.09
N SER A 234 -0.73 -13.67 -29.13
CA SER A 234 -1.74 -14.20 -30.03
C SER A 234 -2.74 -15.05 -29.23
N ILE A 235 -3.94 -14.50 -29.00
CA ILE A 235 -4.93 -15.09 -28.10
C ILE A 235 -5.60 -16.29 -28.79
N SER A 236 -5.39 -17.51 -28.29
CA SER A 236 -6.32 -18.62 -28.52
C SER A 236 -7.50 -18.48 -27.56
N ILE A 237 -8.68 -18.85 -28.04
CA ILE A 237 -9.97 -18.66 -27.37
C ILE A 237 -9.93 -19.28 -25.96
N GLY A 238 -10.03 -18.45 -24.92
CA GLY A 238 -9.97 -18.89 -23.52
C GLY A 238 -8.74 -18.35 -22.78
N TYR A 239 -8.79 -17.06 -22.42
CA TYR A 239 -7.79 -16.47 -21.54
C TYR A 239 -7.95 -17.03 -20.12
N SER A 240 -7.01 -17.85 -19.67
CA SER A 240 -6.89 -18.19 -18.26
C SER A 240 -6.02 -17.11 -17.61
N PRO A 241 -6.51 -16.39 -16.58
CA PRO A 241 -5.73 -15.33 -15.94
C PRO A 241 -4.45 -15.92 -15.35
N VAL A 242 -3.30 -15.52 -15.90
CA VAL A 242 -2.00 -15.84 -15.33
C VAL A 242 -1.86 -15.02 -14.05
N ALA A 243 -1.59 -15.68 -12.93
CA ALA A 243 -1.41 -14.99 -11.66
C ALA A 243 -0.20 -14.04 -11.74
N LEU A 244 -0.39 -12.82 -11.27
CA LEU A 244 0.71 -11.89 -11.06
C LEU A 244 1.59 -12.40 -9.91
N PRO A 245 2.93 -12.32 -10.03
CA PRO A 245 3.80 -12.60 -8.90
C PRO A 245 3.56 -11.56 -7.79
N PRO A 246 3.94 -11.84 -6.53
CA PRO A 246 3.92 -10.82 -5.49
C PRO A 246 4.71 -9.59 -5.94
N PRO A 247 4.17 -8.37 -5.83
CA PRO A 247 4.90 -7.17 -6.20
C PRO A 247 6.10 -6.98 -5.28
N VAL A 248 7.19 -6.47 -5.84
CA VAL A 248 8.38 -6.11 -5.08
C VAL A 248 8.23 -4.65 -4.67
N SER A 249 8.42 -4.34 -3.39
CA SER A 249 8.50 -2.95 -2.96
C SER A 249 9.80 -2.34 -3.48
N ILE A 250 9.71 -1.41 -4.43
CA ILE A 250 10.83 -0.53 -4.75
C ILE A 250 10.67 0.76 -3.95
N VAL A 251 11.80 1.26 -3.47
CA VAL A 251 11.87 2.54 -2.80
C VAL A 251 12.26 3.56 -3.84
N ASP A 252 11.31 4.37 -4.32
CA ASP A 252 11.58 5.36 -5.37
C ASP A 252 12.40 6.54 -4.86
N SER A 253 12.37 6.79 -3.54
CA SER A 253 13.18 7.84 -2.93
C SER A 253 13.34 7.60 -1.43
N THR A 254 14.48 8.03 -0.88
CA THR A 254 14.59 8.24 0.56
C THR A 254 13.65 9.38 0.98
N GLY A 255 13.01 9.26 2.14
CA GLY A 255 12.14 10.31 2.69
C GLY A 255 12.95 11.49 3.22
N THR A 256 12.40 12.70 3.21
CA THR A 256 13.02 13.87 3.84
C THR A 256 12.59 14.06 5.29
N ALA A 257 11.46 13.47 5.70
CA ALA A 257 10.92 13.58 7.05
C ALA A 257 10.39 12.23 7.56
N PHE A 258 10.44 12.05 8.88
CA PHE A 258 9.86 10.88 9.55
C PHE A 258 9.18 11.27 10.84
N CYS A 259 8.19 10.45 11.22
CA CYS A 259 7.60 10.49 12.55
C CYS A 259 7.37 9.05 13.05
N LEU A 260 7.78 8.77 14.28
CA LEU A 260 7.64 7.49 14.95
C LEU A 260 6.62 7.63 16.09
N GLU A 261 5.65 6.74 16.15
CA GLU A 261 4.67 6.68 17.24
C GLU A 261 4.87 5.42 18.07
N ALA A 262 4.83 5.54 19.39
CA ALA A 262 4.74 4.41 20.31
C ALA A 262 3.36 4.38 20.95
N VAL A 263 2.66 3.27 20.76
CA VAL A 263 1.31 3.05 21.29
C VAL A 263 1.32 1.85 22.21
N SER A 264 0.63 1.94 23.35
CA SER A 264 0.31 0.78 24.19
C SER A 264 -1.17 0.74 24.51
N SER A 265 -1.86 -0.30 24.05
CA SER A 265 -3.28 -0.54 24.37
C SER A 265 -3.48 -1.40 25.62
N LYS A 266 -2.43 -2.07 26.10
CA LYS A 266 -2.50 -3.09 27.16
C LYS A 266 -2.25 -2.55 28.57
N TYR A 267 -1.34 -1.58 28.72
CA TYR A 267 -0.89 -1.11 30.05
C TYR A 267 -0.95 0.42 30.19
N GLY A 268 -2.17 0.97 30.17
CA GLY A 268 -2.41 2.37 30.52
C GLY A 268 -2.61 3.35 29.37
N ASN A 269 -3.05 2.84 28.20
CA ASN A 269 -3.45 3.59 27.00
C ASN A 269 -2.72 4.92 26.80
N PHE A 270 -1.54 4.87 26.21
CA PHE A 270 -0.76 6.06 25.88
C PHE A 270 -0.30 6.05 24.44
N ILE A 271 -0.03 7.25 23.94
CA ILE A 271 0.55 7.50 22.63
C ILE A 271 1.66 8.53 22.84
N TYR A 272 2.87 8.20 22.42
CA TYR A 272 3.99 9.14 22.35
C TYR A 272 4.50 9.17 20.92
N HIS A 273 5.11 10.29 20.51
CA HIS A 273 5.80 10.35 19.24
C HIS A 273 7.16 11.05 19.36
N ILE A 274 8.00 10.78 18.37
CA ILE A 274 9.27 11.47 18.12
C ILE A 274 9.39 11.66 16.61
N SER A 275 9.91 12.81 16.19
CA SER A 275 9.94 13.17 14.78
C SER A 275 11.30 13.75 14.39
N ASN A 276 11.50 14.05 13.10
CA ASN A 276 12.78 14.55 12.60
C ASN A 276 13.09 15.96 13.13
N SER A 277 12.05 16.77 13.34
CA SER A 277 12.20 18.19 13.71
C SER A 277 12.66 18.34 15.15
N ASP A 278 12.31 17.39 16.01
CA ASP A 278 12.80 17.28 17.38
C ASP A 278 13.16 15.83 17.75
N PRO A 279 14.33 15.33 17.29
CA PRO A 279 14.73 13.94 17.45
C PRO A 279 15.24 13.62 18.86
N LYS A 280 15.12 14.56 19.80
CA LYS A 280 15.58 14.42 21.20
C LYS A 280 14.46 14.51 22.21
N ASN A 281 13.35 15.19 21.87
CA ASN A 281 12.23 15.32 22.79
C ASN A 281 11.07 14.44 22.34
N ILE A 282 10.64 13.58 23.26
CA ILE A 282 9.47 12.73 23.07
C ILE A 282 8.23 13.53 23.49
N GLN A 283 7.26 13.62 22.60
CA GLN A 283 6.02 14.35 22.82
C GLN A 283 4.87 13.39 23.14
N GLU A 284 3.89 13.87 23.91
CA GLU A 284 2.65 13.16 24.18
C GLU A 284 1.64 13.38 23.04
N GLY A 285 0.98 12.32 22.59
CA GLY A 285 0.07 12.33 21.45
C GLY A 285 0.64 11.62 20.23
N GLY A 286 -0.20 11.47 19.20
CA GLY A 286 0.20 10.88 17.91
C GLY A 286 0.99 11.86 17.05
N CYS A 287 1.53 11.34 15.96
CA CYS A 287 2.20 12.12 14.93
C CYS A 287 1.24 13.14 14.30
N PRO A 288 1.73 14.34 13.96
CA PRO A 288 0.98 15.30 13.16
C PRO A 288 0.50 14.68 11.83
N PRO A 289 -0.66 15.09 11.30
CA PRO A 289 -1.17 14.54 10.04
C PRO A 289 -0.41 15.05 8.81
N ASP A 290 0.22 16.23 8.88
CA ASP A 290 1.02 16.79 7.79
C ASP A 290 2.49 16.39 7.95
N SER A 291 3.08 15.86 6.88
CA SER A 291 4.49 15.50 6.81
C SER A 291 5.46 16.68 6.94
N ASN A 292 4.99 17.91 6.72
CA ASN A 292 5.78 19.13 6.96
C ASN A 292 5.94 19.46 8.45
N ASP A 293 5.06 18.91 9.30
CA ASP A 293 5.07 19.09 10.75
C ASP A 293 5.85 17.98 11.48
N TRP A 294 6.49 17.06 10.74
CA TRP A 294 7.32 15.98 11.26
C TRP A 294 8.76 16.45 11.46
#